data_AF-A0A6A0A5U6-F1
#
_entry.id   AF-A0A6A0A5U6-F1
#
_cell.length_a   1.000
_cell.length_b   1.000
_cell.length_c   1.000
_cell.angle_alpha   90.00
_cell.angle_beta   90.00
_cell.angle_gamma   90.00
#
_symmetry.space_group_name_H-M   'P 1'
#
loop_
_entity.id
_entity.type
_entity.pdbx_description
1 polymer ?
#
loop_
_entity_poly.entity_id
_entity_poly.type
_entity_poly.pdbx_seq_one_letter_code
_entity_poly.pdbx_strand_id
1 'polypeptide(L)'
;MRQASAQLPYDYLVALVGDMVTEEALPSYMNMLNTLDGTRDETGAEPHGWATWTRHWTAEENRHGDLLNKYLYLTGRVDMQAVESTIQRLIGSGLDPQLENNPYLCFERATKISHGNTARLAKHYNDDLLTRICGIIAADEGRHETAYTAIVEQLFKSSLAGGLVVVKRWGVAELSGLSGPAAAAQEYLMAQPQRVHRLAAIQAERRLRDRRRGKQRSASFSWIRGRQVALQ
;
A
#
# COMPACT_ATOMS: atom_id res chain seq x y z
N MET A 1 -4.23 23.04 -14.16
CA MET A 1 -3.56 22.18 -13.17
C MET A 1 -3.01 22.96 -11.97
N ARG A 2 -2.02 23.86 -12.14
CA ARG A 2 -1.47 24.66 -11.02
C ARG A 2 -2.53 25.40 -10.19
N GLN A 3 -3.50 26.03 -10.86
CA GLN A 3 -4.64 26.68 -10.20
C GLN A 3 -5.47 25.71 -9.35
N ALA A 4 -5.86 24.54 -9.90
CA ALA A 4 -6.60 23.52 -9.17
C ALA A 4 -5.81 22.97 -7.97
N SER A 5 -4.51 22.70 -8.16
CA SER A 5 -3.66 22.19 -7.07
C SER A 5 -3.38 23.24 -5.97
N ALA A 6 -3.65 24.53 -6.21
CA ALA A 6 -3.36 25.58 -5.24
C ALA A 6 -4.21 25.47 -3.97
N GLN A 7 -5.41 24.92 -4.10
CA GLN A 7 -6.34 24.71 -2.98
C GLN A 7 -6.11 23.40 -2.21
N LEU A 8 -5.20 22.52 -2.68
CA LEU A 8 -4.82 21.33 -1.93
C LEU A 8 -4.03 21.73 -0.67
N PRO A 9 -4.42 21.27 0.53
CA PRO A 9 -3.69 21.59 1.75
C PRO A 9 -2.38 20.79 1.85
N TYR A 10 -1.44 21.27 2.65
CA TYR A 10 -0.10 20.68 2.71
C TYR A 10 -0.07 19.30 3.38
N ASP A 11 -0.98 19.01 4.30
CA ASP A 11 -1.16 17.67 4.88
C ASP A 11 -1.59 16.66 3.82
N TYR A 12 -2.50 17.04 2.92
CA TYR A 12 -2.86 16.23 1.75
C TYR A 12 -1.66 16.01 0.84
N LEU A 13 -0.89 17.06 0.54
CA LEU A 13 0.30 16.93 -0.32
C LEU A 13 1.37 16.04 0.29
N VAL A 14 1.56 16.06 1.61
CA VAL A 14 2.49 15.16 2.30
C VAL A 14 2.04 13.70 2.14
N ALA A 15 0.74 13.41 2.29
CA ALA A 15 0.22 12.06 2.08
C ALA A 15 0.40 11.62 0.62
N LEU A 16 0.05 12.47 -0.35
CA LEU A 16 0.18 12.17 -1.78
C LEU A 16 1.65 11.95 -2.20
N VAL A 17 2.59 12.72 -1.64
CA VAL A 17 4.03 12.49 -1.85
C VAL A 17 4.44 11.15 -1.24
N GLY A 18 3.92 10.80 -0.06
CA GLY A 18 4.15 9.49 0.54
C GLY A 18 3.71 8.34 -0.37
N ASP A 19 2.48 8.40 -0.88
CA ASP A 19 1.95 7.43 -1.85
C ASP A 19 2.88 7.35 -3.09
N MET A 20 3.24 8.49 -3.69
CA MET A 20 4.10 8.52 -4.88
C MET A 20 5.50 7.96 -4.63
N VAL A 21 6.13 8.29 -3.49
CA VAL A 21 7.45 7.76 -3.13
C VAL A 21 7.42 6.25 -2.96
N THR A 22 6.31 5.70 -2.46
CA THR A 22 6.07 4.25 -2.41
C THR A 22 5.98 3.69 -3.84
N GLU A 23 5.20 4.27 -4.74
CA GLU A 23 5.14 3.81 -6.14
C GLU A 23 6.50 3.79 -6.85
N GLU A 24 7.32 4.83 -6.66
CA GLU A 24 8.64 4.95 -7.29
C GLU A 24 9.66 3.91 -6.76
N ALA A 25 9.38 3.27 -5.62
CA ALA A 25 10.20 2.19 -5.10
C ALA A 25 9.96 0.83 -5.79
N LEU A 26 9.26 0.83 -6.94
CA LEU A 26 8.92 -0.33 -7.76
C LEU A 26 10.06 -1.36 -7.99
N PRO A 27 11.33 -0.97 -8.21
CA PRO A 27 12.41 -1.95 -8.34
C PRO A 27 12.53 -2.88 -7.11
N SER A 28 12.28 -2.36 -5.91
CA SER A 28 12.28 -3.15 -4.68
C SER A 28 11.15 -4.19 -4.65
N TYR A 29 9.98 -3.86 -5.19
CA TYR A 29 8.82 -4.75 -5.21
C TYR A 29 8.96 -5.84 -6.27
N MET A 30 9.45 -5.50 -7.47
CA MET A 30 9.77 -6.51 -8.48
C MET A 30 10.85 -7.46 -7.97
N ASN A 31 11.88 -6.93 -7.30
CA ASN A 31 12.93 -7.76 -6.70
C ASN A 31 12.36 -8.68 -5.62
N MET A 32 11.50 -8.18 -4.73
CA MET A 32 10.79 -8.99 -3.74
C MET A 32 10.01 -10.14 -4.38
N LEU A 33 9.28 -9.90 -5.48
CA LEU A 33 8.56 -10.97 -6.17
C LEU A 33 9.51 -12.02 -6.77
N ASN A 34 10.69 -11.59 -7.21
CA ASN A 34 11.73 -12.45 -7.77
C ASN A 34 12.63 -13.13 -6.72
N THR A 35 12.41 -12.91 -5.42
CA THR A 35 13.03 -13.72 -4.36
C THR A 35 12.14 -14.88 -3.89
N LEU A 36 10.92 -14.98 -4.39
CA LEU A 36 9.93 -15.96 -3.96
C LEU A 36 10.19 -17.33 -4.61
N ASP A 37 10.18 -18.38 -3.78
CA ASP A 37 10.42 -19.74 -4.25
C ASP A 37 9.25 -20.24 -5.12
N GLY A 38 9.58 -20.84 -6.26
CA GLY A 38 8.61 -21.42 -7.20
C GLY A 38 7.89 -20.41 -8.11
N THR A 39 8.08 -19.11 -7.91
CA THR A 39 7.43 -18.07 -8.74
C THR A 39 8.39 -17.05 -9.37
N ARG A 40 9.64 -16.99 -8.90
CA ARG A 40 10.64 -16.04 -9.42
C ARG A 40 10.96 -16.24 -10.90
N ASP A 41 11.36 -15.15 -11.55
CA ASP A 41 11.89 -15.14 -12.93
C ASP A 41 13.42 -15.22 -12.90
N GLU A 42 13.98 -16.38 -13.23
CA GLU A 42 15.42 -16.65 -13.15
C GLU A 42 16.22 -16.01 -14.29
N THR A 43 15.57 -15.62 -15.39
CA THR A 43 16.26 -15.11 -16.59
C THR A 43 15.88 -13.67 -16.95
N GLY A 44 14.84 -13.13 -16.30
CA GLY A 44 14.19 -11.87 -16.68
C GLY A 44 13.26 -11.99 -17.89
N ALA A 45 13.10 -13.19 -18.45
CA ALA A 45 12.29 -13.47 -19.62
C ALA A 45 11.67 -14.88 -19.61
N GLU A 46 11.56 -15.53 -18.44
CA GLU A 46 11.01 -16.88 -18.40
C GLU A 46 9.55 -16.94 -18.90
N PRO A 47 9.16 -18.03 -19.60
CA PRO A 47 7.86 -18.13 -20.25
C PRO A 47 6.73 -18.58 -19.34
N HIS A 48 7.01 -19.00 -18.09
CA HIS A 48 5.97 -19.48 -17.19
C HIS A 48 5.05 -18.35 -16.70
N GLY A 49 3.86 -18.73 -16.22
CA GLY A 49 2.81 -17.79 -15.83
C GLY A 49 3.24 -16.80 -14.74
N TRP A 50 4.01 -17.25 -13.75
CA TRP A 50 4.50 -16.38 -12.67
C TRP A 50 5.45 -15.28 -13.14
N ALA A 51 6.49 -15.63 -13.91
CA ALA A 51 7.41 -14.65 -14.45
C ALA A 51 6.70 -13.67 -15.40
N THR A 52 5.78 -14.18 -16.22
CA THR A 52 4.94 -13.36 -17.08
C THR A 52 4.07 -12.39 -16.26
N TRP A 53 3.44 -12.86 -15.18
CA TRP A 53 2.66 -12.02 -14.26
C TRP A 53 3.54 -10.93 -13.64
N THR A 54 4.68 -11.29 -13.03
CA THR A 54 5.58 -10.32 -12.39
C THR A 54 5.95 -9.19 -13.35
N ARG A 55 6.37 -9.51 -14.58
CA ARG A 55 6.74 -8.49 -15.57
C ARG A 55 5.55 -7.61 -16.00
N HIS A 56 4.36 -8.18 -16.20
CA HIS A 56 3.18 -7.40 -16.60
C HIS A 56 2.64 -6.54 -15.46
N TRP A 57 2.60 -7.09 -14.24
CA TRP A 57 2.27 -6.35 -13.03
C TRP A 57 3.23 -5.17 -12.86
N THR A 58 4.54 -5.39 -12.91
CA THR A 58 5.54 -4.31 -12.83
C THR A 58 5.36 -3.27 -13.94
N ALA A 59 5.04 -3.69 -15.17
CA ALA A 59 4.76 -2.75 -16.25
C ALA A 59 3.50 -1.91 -16.00
N GLU A 60 2.47 -2.49 -15.37
CA GLU A 60 1.28 -1.76 -14.96
C GLU A 60 1.58 -0.75 -13.85
N GLU A 61 2.31 -1.17 -12.80
CA GLU A 61 2.70 -0.37 -11.63
C GLU A 61 3.60 0.83 -12.00
N ASN A 62 4.51 0.65 -12.96
CA ASN A 62 5.42 1.73 -13.39
C ASN A 62 4.66 3.01 -13.75
N ARG A 63 3.46 2.87 -14.33
CA ARG A 63 2.62 4.00 -14.74
C ARG A 63 2.09 4.82 -13.56
N HIS A 64 1.98 4.24 -12.36
CA HIS A 64 1.43 4.89 -11.18
C HIS A 64 2.40 5.95 -10.66
N GLY A 65 3.65 5.56 -10.38
CA GLY A 65 4.74 6.47 -10.04
C GLY A 65 4.95 7.54 -11.10
N ASP A 66 5.01 7.12 -12.38
CA ASP A 66 5.16 8.03 -13.52
C ASP A 66 4.13 9.15 -13.57
N LEU A 67 2.86 8.84 -13.28
CA LEU A 67 1.74 9.77 -13.36
C LEU A 67 1.72 10.71 -12.15
N LEU A 68 1.91 10.17 -10.95
CA LEU A 68 1.95 10.95 -9.72
C LEU A 68 3.17 11.87 -9.66
N ASN A 69 4.34 11.40 -10.10
CA ASN A 69 5.57 12.18 -10.18
C ASN A 69 5.37 13.42 -11.08
N LYS A 70 4.93 13.19 -12.33
CA LYS A 70 4.69 14.28 -13.29
C LYS A 70 3.62 15.25 -12.80
N TYR A 71 2.55 14.75 -12.16
CA TYR A 71 1.54 15.60 -11.54
C TYR A 71 2.17 16.49 -10.46
N LEU A 72 2.86 15.90 -9.48
CA LEU A 72 3.51 16.61 -8.37
C LEU A 72 4.54 17.63 -8.86
N TYR A 73 5.40 17.25 -9.82
CA TYR A 73 6.36 18.14 -10.46
C TYR A 73 5.67 19.36 -11.07
N LEU A 74 4.64 19.15 -11.90
CA LEU A 74 3.96 20.22 -12.61
C LEU A 74 3.16 21.14 -11.66
N THR A 75 2.75 20.66 -10.47
CA THR A 75 2.04 21.50 -9.48
C THR A 75 2.94 22.62 -8.97
N GLY A 76 4.25 22.40 -8.87
CA GLY A 76 5.21 23.30 -8.20
C GLY A 76 5.00 23.40 -6.68
N ARG A 77 4.09 22.63 -6.10
CA ARG A 77 3.70 22.72 -4.69
C ARG A 77 4.65 21.99 -3.74
N VAL A 78 5.43 21.05 -4.28
CA VAL A 78 6.39 20.22 -3.53
C VAL A 78 7.82 20.52 -3.96
N ASP A 79 8.76 20.12 -3.10
CA ASP A 79 10.20 20.17 -3.37
C ASP A 79 10.65 18.85 -3.99
N MET A 80 10.73 18.81 -5.33
CA MET A 80 11.08 17.60 -6.05
C MET A 80 12.49 17.10 -5.73
N GLN A 81 13.44 17.98 -5.39
CA GLN A 81 14.78 17.55 -4.99
C GLN A 81 14.73 16.74 -3.69
N ALA A 82 13.94 17.20 -2.72
CA ALA A 82 13.76 16.48 -1.46
C ALA A 82 13.03 15.14 -1.67
N VAL A 83 12.06 15.11 -2.58
CA VAL A 83 11.30 13.89 -2.93
C VAL A 83 12.18 12.87 -3.65
N GLU A 84 12.90 13.27 -4.69
CA GLU A 84 13.83 12.41 -5.44
C GLU A 84 14.95 11.87 -4.54
N SER A 85 15.49 12.70 -3.64
CA SER A 85 16.46 12.25 -2.63
C SER A 85 15.87 11.19 -1.68
N THR A 86 14.57 11.28 -1.39
CA THR A 86 13.87 10.29 -0.56
C THR A 86 13.71 8.98 -1.34
N ILE A 87 13.28 9.04 -2.60
CA ILE A 87 13.15 7.87 -3.49
C ILE A 87 14.50 7.14 -3.60
N GLN A 88 15.57 7.87 -3.90
CA GLN A 88 16.92 7.30 -4.02
C GLN A 88 17.34 6.56 -2.74
N ARG A 89 17.08 7.16 -1.57
CA ARG A 89 17.40 6.55 -0.28
C ARG A 89 16.53 5.33 0.00
N LEU A 90 15.24 5.38 -0.33
CA LEU A 90 14.31 4.28 -0.12
C LEU A 90 14.72 3.06 -0.96
N ILE A 91 14.95 3.25 -2.26
CA ILE A 91 15.44 2.19 -3.15
C ILE A 91 16.79 1.65 -2.65
N GLY A 92 17.73 2.53 -2.30
CA GLY A 92 19.05 2.12 -1.81
C GLY A 92 19.02 1.40 -0.45
N SER A 93 17.99 1.64 0.36
CA SER A 93 17.78 0.96 1.65
C SER A 93 17.10 -0.40 1.48
N GLY A 94 16.39 -0.60 0.37
CA GLY A 94 15.59 -1.79 0.10
C GLY A 94 14.37 -1.92 1.03
N LEU A 95 13.69 -3.05 0.89
CA LEU A 95 12.56 -3.45 1.72
C LEU A 95 12.82 -4.88 2.19
N ASP A 96 12.73 -5.12 3.50
CA ASP A 96 12.62 -6.46 4.06
C ASP A 96 11.19 -6.66 4.58
N PRO A 97 10.32 -7.30 3.77
CA PRO A 97 8.94 -7.53 4.14
C PRO A 97 8.78 -8.74 5.09
N GLN A 98 9.88 -9.40 5.49
CA GLN A 98 9.91 -10.57 6.36
C GLN A 98 8.97 -11.68 5.90
N LEU A 99 8.94 -11.90 4.58
CA LEU A 99 8.04 -12.88 3.96
C LEU A 99 8.58 -14.30 4.05
N GLU A 100 9.83 -14.51 4.51
CA GLU A 100 10.49 -15.84 4.50
C GLU A 100 10.43 -16.51 3.11
N ASN A 101 10.55 -15.71 2.03
CA ASN A 101 10.37 -16.12 0.63
C ASN A 101 8.98 -16.72 0.30
N ASN A 102 7.97 -16.47 1.14
CA ASN A 102 6.62 -16.97 0.97
C ASN A 102 5.80 -16.03 0.06
N PRO A 103 5.38 -16.47 -1.13
CA PRO A 103 4.71 -15.62 -2.12
C PRO A 103 3.32 -15.11 -1.70
N TYR A 104 2.79 -15.56 -0.57
CA TYR A 104 1.38 -15.39 -0.22
C TYR A 104 1.08 -14.27 0.78
N LEU A 105 2.08 -13.45 1.09
CA LEU A 105 2.00 -12.37 2.07
C LEU A 105 1.96 -10.96 1.44
N CYS A 106 1.88 -10.86 0.12
CA CYS A 106 1.73 -9.57 -0.59
C CYS A 106 0.27 -9.10 -0.58
N PHE A 107 0.01 -7.86 -0.17
CA PHE A 107 -1.35 -7.32 -0.03
C PHE A 107 -1.49 -5.88 -0.59
N GLU A 108 -2.06 -5.77 -1.80
CA GLU A 108 -2.38 -4.49 -2.49
C GLU A 108 -3.66 -3.79 -1.99
N ARG A 109 -4.29 -4.32 -0.94
CA ARG A 109 -5.53 -3.72 -0.42
C ARG A 109 -5.28 -2.36 0.26
N ALA A 110 -4.11 -2.19 0.87
CA ALA A 110 -3.76 -0.97 1.57
C ALA A 110 -3.63 0.22 0.61
N THR A 111 -2.90 0.03 -0.49
CA THR A 111 -2.67 1.02 -1.56
C THR A 111 -3.98 1.40 -2.25
N LYS A 112 -4.82 0.42 -2.61
CA LYS A 112 -6.19 0.65 -3.09
C LYS A 112 -7.01 1.59 -2.20
N ILE A 113 -6.96 1.37 -0.88
CA ILE A 113 -7.69 2.22 0.09
C ILE A 113 -7.06 3.61 0.15
N SER A 114 -5.72 3.71 0.16
CA SER A 114 -5.00 4.99 0.15
C SER A 114 -5.40 5.83 -1.06
N HIS A 115 -5.20 5.30 -2.27
CA HIS A 115 -5.54 5.95 -3.54
C HIS A 115 -7.02 6.28 -3.66
N GLY A 116 -7.90 5.38 -3.22
CA GLY A 116 -9.34 5.65 -3.19
C GLY A 116 -9.72 6.81 -2.25
N ASN A 117 -9.01 6.96 -1.13
CA ASN A 117 -9.25 8.07 -0.20
C ASN A 117 -8.65 9.38 -0.72
N THR A 118 -7.44 9.36 -1.27
CA THR A 118 -6.81 10.54 -1.87
C THR A 118 -7.60 11.03 -3.09
N ALA A 119 -8.23 10.14 -3.86
CA ALA A 119 -9.16 10.50 -4.94
C ALA A 119 -10.40 11.27 -4.43
N ARG A 120 -11.04 10.77 -3.35
CA ARG A 120 -12.22 11.43 -2.74
C ARG A 120 -11.87 12.80 -2.18
N LEU A 121 -10.72 12.92 -1.52
CA LEU A 121 -10.24 14.19 -0.98
C LEU A 121 -9.86 15.17 -2.10
N ALA A 122 -9.20 14.72 -3.16
CA ALA A 122 -8.95 15.56 -4.34
C ALA A 122 -10.25 16.13 -4.92
N LYS A 123 -11.32 15.31 -4.96
CA LYS A 123 -12.62 15.75 -5.44
C LYS A 123 -13.23 16.81 -4.52
N HIS A 124 -13.10 16.63 -3.22
CA HIS A 124 -13.53 17.61 -2.22
C HIS A 124 -12.81 18.97 -2.40
N TYR A 125 -11.52 18.95 -2.76
CA TYR A 125 -10.74 20.14 -3.09
C TYR A 125 -10.87 20.56 -4.56
N ASN A 126 -11.86 20.06 -5.31
CA ASN A 126 -12.12 20.44 -6.71
C ASN A 126 -10.92 20.26 -7.67
N ASP A 127 -10.07 19.25 -7.45
CA ASP A 127 -9.05 18.84 -8.42
C ASP A 127 -9.50 17.57 -9.17
N ASP A 128 -10.31 17.77 -10.21
CA ASP A 128 -10.88 16.68 -11.03
C ASP A 128 -9.84 15.88 -11.81
N LEU A 129 -8.68 16.47 -12.10
CA LEU A 129 -7.59 15.72 -12.74
C LEU A 129 -6.99 14.74 -11.74
N LEU A 130 -6.65 15.21 -10.55
CA LEU A 130 -6.09 14.36 -9.50
C LEU A 130 -7.08 13.29 -9.03
N THR A 131 -8.37 13.61 -8.94
CA THR A 131 -9.41 12.60 -8.66
C THR A 131 -9.37 11.45 -9.66
N ARG A 132 -9.21 11.74 -10.96
CA ARG A 132 -9.13 10.70 -12.00
C ARG A 132 -7.83 9.92 -11.92
N ILE A 133 -6.70 10.60 -11.68
CA ILE A 133 -5.38 9.96 -11.51
C ILE A 133 -5.45 8.92 -10.38
N CYS A 134 -5.79 9.34 -9.17
CA CYS A 134 -5.87 8.43 -8.01
C CYS A 134 -6.96 7.36 -8.20
N GLY A 135 -8.06 7.68 -8.88
CA GLY A 135 -9.13 6.73 -9.16
C GLY A 135 -8.73 5.61 -10.13
N ILE A 136 -7.93 5.92 -11.17
CA ILE A 136 -7.41 4.93 -12.11
C ILE A 136 -6.39 4.02 -11.42
N ILE A 137 -5.47 4.60 -10.64
CA ILE A 137 -4.50 3.84 -9.85
C ILE A 137 -5.24 2.88 -8.90
N ALA A 138 -6.20 3.37 -8.11
CA ALA A 138 -7.01 2.53 -7.23
C ALA A 138 -7.79 1.41 -7.96
N ALA A 139 -8.12 1.60 -9.24
CA ALA A 139 -8.79 0.58 -10.04
C ALA A 139 -7.81 -0.53 -10.47
N ASP A 140 -6.57 -0.19 -10.82
CA ASP A 140 -5.51 -1.16 -11.11
C ASP A 140 -5.22 -2.00 -9.87
N GLU A 141 -5.01 -1.34 -8.72
CA GLU A 141 -4.81 -1.94 -7.40
C GLU A 141 -5.93 -2.92 -7.01
N GLY A 142 -7.18 -2.58 -7.37
CA GLY A 142 -8.32 -3.46 -7.19
C GLY A 142 -8.29 -4.74 -8.04
N ARG A 143 -7.72 -4.67 -9.25
CA ARG A 143 -7.50 -5.85 -10.11
C ARG A 143 -6.35 -6.70 -9.57
N HIS A 144 -5.26 -6.08 -9.12
CA HIS A 144 -4.13 -6.80 -8.52
C HIS A 144 -4.53 -7.49 -7.21
N GLU A 145 -5.26 -6.81 -6.33
CA GLU A 145 -5.85 -7.41 -5.11
C GLU A 145 -6.68 -8.66 -5.46
N THR A 146 -7.47 -8.59 -6.54
CA THR A 146 -8.32 -9.70 -6.98
C THR A 146 -7.47 -10.88 -7.48
N ALA A 147 -6.43 -10.61 -8.26
CA ALA A 147 -5.51 -11.64 -8.76
C ALA A 147 -4.78 -12.36 -7.61
N TYR A 148 -4.17 -11.61 -6.68
CA TYR A 148 -3.49 -12.18 -5.52
C TYR A 148 -4.46 -12.95 -4.61
N THR A 149 -5.68 -12.44 -4.42
CA THR A 149 -6.70 -13.19 -3.67
C THR A 149 -7.03 -14.52 -4.36
N ALA A 150 -7.20 -14.53 -5.69
CA ALA A 150 -7.53 -15.75 -6.43
C ALA A 150 -6.40 -16.79 -6.35
N ILE A 151 -5.14 -16.35 -6.42
CA ILE A 151 -3.96 -17.20 -6.21
C ILE A 151 -4.05 -17.88 -4.85
N VAL A 152 -4.24 -17.09 -3.80
CA VAL A 152 -4.32 -17.63 -2.45
C VAL A 152 -5.52 -18.57 -2.28
N GLU A 153 -6.70 -18.22 -2.80
CA GLU A 153 -7.88 -19.11 -2.78
C GLU A 153 -7.62 -20.48 -3.44
N GLN A 154 -6.88 -20.53 -4.55
CA GLN A 154 -6.52 -21.79 -5.19
C GLN A 154 -5.52 -22.61 -4.35
N LEU A 155 -4.63 -21.93 -3.66
CA LEU A 155 -3.70 -22.58 -2.74
C LEU A 155 -4.44 -23.16 -1.56
N PHE A 156 -5.39 -22.46 -0.96
CA PHE A 156 -6.24 -23.04 0.10
C PHE A 156 -6.93 -24.33 -0.33
N LYS A 157 -7.46 -24.36 -1.55
CA LYS A 157 -8.10 -25.57 -2.10
C LYS A 157 -7.11 -26.71 -2.29
N SER A 158 -5.88 -26.40 -2.66
CA SER A 158 -4.81 -27.36 -2.90
C SER A 158 -4.06 -27.76 -1.60
N SER A 159 -4.09 -26.90 -0.57
CA SER A 159 -3.27 -26.96 0.64
C SER A 159 -4.05 -27.39 1.89
N LEU A 160 -5.09 -28.23 1.74
CA LEU A 160 -5.62 -29.07 2.82
C LEU A 160 -4.56 -30.00 3.49
N ALA A 161 -3.25 -29.79 3.22
CA ALA A 161 -2.10 -30.36 3.91
C ALA A 161 -1.07 -29.33 4.47
N GLY A 162 -1.23 -28.01 4.29
CA GLY A 162 -0.23 -27.02 4.76
C GLY A 162 -0.77 -25.59 4.82
N GLY A 163 -0.83 -25.03 6.03
CA GLY A 163 -1.61 -23.83 6.37
C GLY A 163 -1.09 -22.50 5.85
N LEU A 164 -2.04 -21.63 5.50
CA LEU A 164 -1.91 -20.18 5.36
C LEU A 164 -3.25 -19.55 5.79
N VAL A 165 -3.34 -18.26 6.17
CA VAL A 165 -4.59 -17.71 6.76
C VAL A 165 -4.82 -16.21 6.47
N VAL A 166 -6.00 -15.86 5.91
CA VAL A 166 -6.69 -14.55 6.02
C VAL A 166 -8.19 -14.77 6.21
N VAL A 167 -8.78 -14.00 7.12
CA VAL A 167 -9.84 -14.46 8.04
C VAL A 167 -11.26 -14.56 7.45
N LYS A 168 -11.70 -13.61 6.62
CA LYS A 168 -13.13 -13.54 6.23
C LYS A 168 -13.41 -13.96 4.79
N ARG A 169 -12.54 -13.58 3.85
CA ARG A 169 -12.73 -13.88 2.42
C ARG A 169 -12.45 -15.34 2.08
N TRP A 170 -11.57 -15.98 2.83
CA TRP A 170 -11.15 -17.36 2.59
C TRP A 170 -11.84 -18.38 3.50
N GLY A 171 -12.90 -17.98 4.20
CA GLY A 171 -13.72 -18.89 5.02
C GLY A 171 -12.95 -19.52 6.19
N VAL A 172 -12.02 -18.78 6.81
CA VAL A 172 -11.15 -19.33 7.87
C VAL A 172 -11.95 -19.73 9.10
N ALA A 173 -13.04 -19.02 9.41
CA ALA A 173 -13.90 -19.37 10.54
C ALA A 173 -14.61 -20.72 10.33
N GLU A 174 -14.84 -21.07 9.07
CA GLU A 174 -15.57 -22.25 8.64
C GLU A 174 -14.65 -23.47 8.42
N LEU A 175 -13.32 -23.29 8.52
CA LEU A 175 -12.37 -24.41 8.45
C LEU A 175 -12.55 -25.35 9.64
N SER A 176 -12.83 -26.63 9.35
CA SER A 176 -12.98 -27.72 10.32
C SER A 176 -11.88 -28.76 10.19
N GLY A 177 -11.57 -29.49 11.25
CA GLY A 177 -10.56 -30.57 11.24
C GLY A 177 -9.12 -30.11 11.49
N LEU A 178 -8.92 -28.85 11.87
CA LEU A 178 -7.61 -28.31 12.26
C LEU A 178 -7.21 -28.82 13.66
N SER A 179 -5.92 -29.07 13.87
CA SER A 179 -5.37 -29.47 15.17
C SER A 179 -4.00 -28.84 15.42
N GLY A 180 -3.58 -28.82 16.69
CA GLY A 180 -2.27 -28.33 17.10
C GLY A 180 -2.02 -26.86 16.69
N PRO A 181 -0.85 -26.53 16.10
CA PRO A 181 -0.51 -25.17 15.68
C PRO A 181 -1.51 -24.52 14.72
N ALA A 182 -2.15 -25.29 13.84
CA ALA A 182 -3.11 -24.76 12.87
C ALA A 182 -4.41 -24.26 13.54
N ALA A 183 -4.89 -24.97 14.56
CA ALA A 183 -6.05 -24.53 15.34
C ALA A 183 -5.75 -23.26 16.16
N ALA A 184 -4.54 -23.19 16.76
CA ALA A 184 -4.09 -22.00 17.47
C ALA A 184 -3.95 -20.77 16.54
N ALA A 185 -3.46 -20.96 15.32
CA ALA A 185 -3.38 -19.91 14.31
C ALA A 185 -4.77 -19.41 13.86
N GLN A 186 -5.73 -20.32 13.65
CA GLN A 186 -7.12 -19.99 13.35
C GLN A 186 -7.71 -19.11 14.46
N GLU A 187 -7.62 -19.54 15.73
CA GLU A 187 -8.13 -18.79 16.88
C GLU A 187 -7.48 -17.39 17.00
N TYR A 188 -6.15 -17.34 16.89
CA TYR A 188 -5.40 -16.07 16.94
C TYR A 188 -5.89 -15.08 15.88
N LEU A 189 -6.08 -15.55 14.64
CA LEU A 189 -6.46 -14.71 13.52
C LEU A 189 -7.93 -14.30 13.56
N MET A 190 -8.83 -15.17 14.01
CA MET A 190 -10.24 -14.81 14.25
C MET A 190 -10.38 -13.69 15.30
N ALA A 191 -9.50 -13.66 16.31
CA ALA A 191 -9.51 -12.63 17.35
C ALA A 191 -8.82 -11.31 16.92
N GLN A 192 -7.92 -11.35 15.93
CA GLN A 192 -7.09 -10.20 15.55
C GLN A 192 -7.89 -8.95 15.11
N PRO A 193 -8.91 -9.03 14.23
CA PRO A 193 -9.66 -7.85 13.81
C PRO A 193 -10.22 -7.04 14.99
N GLN A 194 -10.80 -7.73 15.99
CA GLN A 194 -11.34 -7.07 17.17
C GLN A 194 -10.24 -6.43 18.03
N ARG A 195 -9.09 -7.10 18.18
CA ARG A 195 -7.92 -6.56 18.91
C ARG A 195 -7.40 -5.28 18.25
N VAL A 196 -7.20 -5.30 16.93
CA VAL A 196 -6.75 -4.14 16.15
C VAL A 196 -7.75 -2.99 16.25
N HIS A 197 -9.06 -3.25 16.08
CA HIS A 197 -10.09 -2.22 16.22
C HIS A 197 -10.10 -1.60 17.62
N ARG A 198 -9.95 -2.40 18.68
CA ARG A 198 -9.88 -1.90 20.06
C ARG A 198 -8.66 -1.01 20.27
N LEU A 199 -7.48 -1.43 19.81
CA LEU A 199 -6.25 -0.65 19.92
C LEU A 199 -6.34 0.67 19.13
N ALA A 200 -6.89 0.62 17.91
CA ALA A 200 -7.14 1.79 17.09
C ALA A 200 -8.11 2.77 17.77
N ALA A 201 -9.20 2.27 18.37
CA ALA A 201 -10.15 3.10 19.12
C ALA A 201 -9.49 3.78 20.33
N ILE A 202 -8.71 3.04 21.12
CA ILE A 202 -7.97 3.60 22.26
C ILE A 202 -7.00 4.70 21.81
N GLN A 203 -6.28 4.49 20.71
CA GLN A 203 -5.39 5.51 20.14
C GLN A 203 -6.17 6.73 19.66
N ALA A 204 -7.30 6.55 18.99
CA ALA A 204 -8.15 7.65 18.54
C ALA A 204 -8.69 8.48 19.72
N GLU A 205 -9.16 7.83 20.79
CA GLU A 205 -9.60 8.52 22.01
C GLU A 205 -8.45 9.28 22.69
N ARG A 206 -7.23 8.75 22.70
CA ARG A 206 -6.05 9.47 23.22
C ARG A 206 -5.77 10.72 22.40
N ARG A 207 -5.78 10.64 21.06
CA ARG A 207 -5.61 11.79 20.17
C ARG A 207 -6.70 12.86 20.39
N LEU A 208 -7.97 12.45 20.54
CA LEU A 208 -9.07 13.36 20.86
C LEU A 208 -8.89 14.05 22.23
N ARG A 209 -8.44 13.31 23.25
CA ARG A 209 -8.13 13.88 24.57
C ARG A 209 -7.00 14.89 24.52
N ASP A 210 -5.92 14.59 23.79
CA ASP A 210 -4.79 15.50 23.64
C ASP A 210 -5.18 16.77 22.87
N ARG A 211 -5.98 16.64 21.80
CA ARG A 211 -6.57 17.78 21.08
C ARG A 211 -7.42 18.68 21.99
N ARG A 212 -8.29 18.10 22.82
CA ARG A 212 -9.10 18.86 23.81
C ARG A 212 -8.24 19.60 24.83
N ARG A 213 -7.02 19.11 25.11
CA ARG A 213 -6.04 19.75 25.99
C ARG A 213 -5.13 20.75 25.25
N GLY A 214 -5.42 21.08 23.99
CA GLY A 214 -4.61 21.98 23.17
C GLY A 214 -3.27 21.41 22.74
N LYS A 215 -3.01 20.10 22.96
CA LYS A 215 -1.76 19.44 22.54
C LYS A 215 -1.88 19.00 21.08
N GLN A 216 -1.76 19.95 20.16
CA GLN A 216 -1.66 19.64 18.74
C GLN A 216 -0.18 19.52 18.34
N ARG A 217 0.25 18.30 18.01
CA ARG A 217 1.61 18.07 17.52
C ARG A 217 1.68 18.49 16.05
N SER A 218 2.78 19.13 15.67
CA SER A 218 3.09 19.43 14.28
C SER A 218 4.47 18.88 13.94
N ALA A 219 4.70 18.64 12.65
CA ALA A 219 6.03 18.31 12.13
C ALA A 219 6.30 19.08 10.84
N SER A 220 7.57 19.41 10.63
CA SER A 220 8.08 19.97 9.39
C SER A 220 8.41 18.86 8.40
N PHE A 221 8.13 19.08 7.12
CA PHE A 221 8.47 18.14 6.06
C PHE A 221 9.30 18.83 4.97
N SER A 222 10.43 18.24 4.61
CA SER A 222 11.30 18.73 3.52
C SER A 222 10.57 18.72 2.17
N TRP A 223 9.71 17.74 1.92
CA TRP A 223 8.90 17.61 0.69
C TRP A 223 8.01 18.84 0.40
N ILE A 224 7.69 19.64 1.42
CA ILE A 224 6.92 20.88 1.31
C ILE A 224 7.74 22.10 1.75
N ARG A 225 9.06 22.06 1.53
CA ARG A 225 10.00 23.15 1.81
C ARG A 225 10.02 23.58 3.28
N GLY A 226 9.98 22.60 4.19
CA GLY A 226 10.08 22.82 5.63
C GLY A 226 8.78 23.34 6.29
N ARG A 227 7.68 23.42 5.56
CA ARG A 227 6.38 23.80 6.11
C ARG A 227 5.89 22.78 7.15
N GLN A 228 5.13 23.27 8.12
CA GLN A 228 4.57 22.48 9.21
C GLN A 228 3.19 21.94 8.83
N VAL A 229 2.93 20.68 9.15
CA VAL A 229 1.60 20.06 9.10
C VAL A 229 1.25 19.51 10.47
N ALA A 230 -0.04 19.52 10.79
CA ALA A 230 -0.54 18.92 12.03
C ALA A 230 -0.47 17.40 11.92
N LEU A 231 0.11 16.75 12.93
CA LEU A 231 0.06 15.30 13.06
C LEU A 231 -1.29 14.91 13.66
N GLN A 232 -2.07 14.13 12.93
CA GLN A 232 -3.43 13.74 13.35
C GLN A 232 -3.45 12.65 14.41
#